data_AF-A0A4U1DCM1-F1
#
_entry.id   AF-A0A4U1DCM1-F1
#
_cell.length_a   1.000
_cell.length_b   1.000
_cell.length_c   1.000
_cell.angle_alpha   90.00
_cell.angle_beta   90.00
_cell.angle_gamma   90.00
#
_symmetry.space_group_name_H-M   'P 1'
#
loop_
_entity.id
_entity.type
_entity.pdbx_description
1 polymer ?
#
loop_
_entity_poly.entity_id
_entity_poly.type
_entity_poly.pdbx_seq_one_letter_code
_entity_poly.pdbx_strand_id
1 'polypeptide(L)' 'MKIMSNEMLIVSYRDALKSGKDKEWARILMNEIRRRGLKPFKN' A
#
# COMPACT_ATOMS: atom_id res chain seq x y z
N MET A 1 -5.30 1.71 -10.01
CA MET A 1 -5.68 2.40 -8.75
C MET A 1 -5.83 3.91 -8.96
N LYS A 2 -6.67 4.38 -9.91
CA LYS A 2 -6.76 5.83 -10.21
C LYS A 2 -7.58 6.65 -9.18
N ILE A 3 -8.26 5.99 -8.23
CA ILE A 3 -9.23 6.63 -7.30
C ILE A 3 -8.74 6.64 -5.84
N MET A 4 -7.78 5.79 -5.47
CA MET A 4 -7.37 5.65 -4.08
C MET A 4 -6.45 6.82 -3.66
N SER A 5 -6.85 7.57 -2.64
CA SER A 5 -6.04 8.62 -2.03
C SER A 5 -4.75 8.05 -1.41
N ASN A 6 -3.72 8.89 -1.27
CA ASN A 6 -2.43 8.50 -0.73
C ASN A 6 -2.55 7.87 0.67
N GLU A 7 -3.42 8.40 1.52
CA GLU A 7 -3.67 7.86 2.87
C GLU A 7 -4.33 6.48 2.82
N MET A 8 -5.36 6.32 2.00
CA MET A 8 -6.03 5.02 1.78
C MET A 8 -5.05 3.97 1.24
N LEU A 9 -4.16 4.37 0.33
CA LEU A 9 -3.16 3.46 -0.24
C LEU A 9 -2.21 2.91 0.84
N ILE A 10 -1.76 3.77 1.76
CA ILE A 10 -0.89 3.40 2.88
C ILE A 10 -1.63 2.48 3.86
N VAL A 11 -2.88 2.82 4.20
CA VAL A 11 -3.71 2.04 5.13
C VAL A 11 -3.99 0.64 4.56
N SER A 12 -4.44 0.54 3.31
CA SER A 12 -4.69 -0.74 2.64
C SER A 12 -3.42 -1.58 2.54
N TYR A 13 -2.25 -0.97 2.31
CA TYR A 13 -0.97 -1.70 2.29
C TYR A 13 -0.65 -2.30 3.66
N ARG A 14 -0.81 -1.52 4.73
CA ARG A 14 -0.56 -2.01 6.10
C ARG A 14 -1.55 -3.10 6.50
N ASP A 15 -2.81 -2.98 6.11
CA ASP A 15 -3.83 -3.98 6.37
C ASP A 15 -3.54 -5.29 5.64
N ALA A 16 -3.19 -5.21 4.36
CA ALA A 16 -2.77 -6.37 3.56
C ALA A 16 -1.54 -7.07 4.15
N LEU A 17 -0.57 -6.31 4.68
CA LEU A 17 0.58 -6.86 5.39
C LEU A 17 0.19 -7.59 6.69
N LYS A 18 -0.75 -7.04 7.46
CA LYS A 18 -1.22 -7.64 8.73
C LYS A 18 -2.05 -8.90 8.51
N SER A 19 -2.90 -8.90 7.49
CA SER A 19 -3.80 -10.01 7.17
C SER A 19 -3.01 -11.26 6.72
N GLY A 20 -1.81 -11.08 6.16
CA GLY A 20 -0.89 -12.18 5.77
C GLY A 20 -1.40 -13.06 4.61
N LYS A 21 -2.67 -12.92 4.23
CA LYS A 21 -3.39 -13.72 3.23
C LYS A 21 -3.16 -13.25 1.80
N ASP A 22 -2.82 -11.98 1.60
CA ASP A 22 -2.73 -11.38 0.27
C ASP A 22 -1.39 -10.70 0.00
N LYS A 23 -0.34 -11.54 -0.10
CA LYS A 23 1.02 -11.09 -0.47
C LYS A 23 1.07 -10.43 -1.85
N GLU A 24 0.27 -10.92 -2.79
CA GLU A 24 0.11 -10.34 -4.13
C GLU A 24 -0.46 -8.92 -4.05
N TRP A 25 -1.52 -8.73 -3.25
CA TRP A 25 -2.15 -7.42 -3.07
C TRP A 25 -1.21 -6.41 -2.39
N ALA A 26 -0.50 -6.86 -1.35
CA ALA A 26 0.52 -6.05 -0.70
C ALA A 26 1.62 -5.61 -1.69
N ARG A 27 2.01 -6.49 -2.63
CA ARG A 27 3.00 -6.18 -3.68
C ARG A 27 2.48 -5.14 -4.67
N ILE A 28 1.23 -5.23 -5.09
CA ILE A 28 0.60 -4.25 -6.00
C ILE A 28 0.53 -2.88 -5.32
N LEU A 29 0.07 -2.84 -4.07
CA LEU A 29 -0.01 -1.61 -3.27
C LEU A 29 1.37 -0.98 -3.05
N MET A 30 2.39 -1.79 -2.73
CA MET A 30 3.77 -1.31 -2.59
C MET A 30 4.30 -0.69 -3.88
N ASN A 31 4.03 -1.28 -5.04
CA ASN A 31 4.46 -0.73 -6.33
C ASN A 31 3.80 0.63 -6.59
N GLU A 32 2.52 0.78 -6.29
CA GLU A 32 1.81 2.06 -6.45
C GLU A 32 2.34 3.12 -5.46
N ILE A 33 2.60 2.74 -4.20
CA ILE A 33 3.20 3.61 -3.17
C ILE A 33 4.56 4.14 -3.64
N ARG A 34 5.43 3.24 -4.14
CA ARG A 34 6.74 3.61 -4.70
C ARG A 34 6.62 4.51 -5.92
N ARG A 35 5.68 4.19 -6.83
CA ARG A 35 5.44 5.00 -8.04
C ARG A 35 5.03 6.43 -7.71
N ARG A 36 4.32 6.63 -6.60
CA ARG A 36 3.89 7.95 -6.11
C ARG A 36 4.92 8.64 -5.20
N GLY A 37 6.08 8.02 -4.94
CA GLY A 37 7.09 8.56 -4.03
C GLY A 37 6.66 8.60 -2.56
N LEU A 38 5.65 7.82 -2.19
CA LEU A 38 5.11 7.78 -0.83
C LEU A 38 5.91 6.82 0.05
N LYS A 39 5.94 7.11 1.36
CA LYS A 39 6.61 6.24 2.36
C LYS A 39 5.53 5.51 3.19
N PRO A 40 5.45 4.17 3.11
CA PRO A 40 4.45 3.39 3.85
C PRO A 40 4.67 3.38 5.35
N PHE A 41 5.86 3.73 5.81
CA PHE A 41 6.25 3.85 7.20
C PHE A 41 6.78 5.25 7.43
N LYS A 42 6.26 5.93 8.47
CA LYS A 42 6.88 7.16 8.97
C LYS A 42 8.05 6.68 9.83
N ASN A 43 9.24 7.16 9.51
CA ASN A 43 10.44 6.96 10.32
C ASN A 43 10.33 7.73 11.64
#